data_AF-A0A5J4WVW2-F1
#
_entry.id   AF-A0A5J4WVW2-F1
#
_cell.length_a   1.000
_cell.length_b   1.000
_cell.length_c   1.000
_cell.angle_alpha   90.00
_cell.angle_beta   90.00
_cell.angle_gamma   90.00
#
_symmetry.space_group_name_H-M   'P 1'
#
loop_
_entity.id
_entity.type
_entity.pdbx_description
1 polymer ?
#
loop_
_entity_poly.entity_id
_entity_poly.type
_entity_poly.pdbx_seq_one_letter_code
_entity_poly.pdbx_strand_id
1 'polypeptide(L)'
;MSANISMAQCSNALKYTLVYNRFDINEDYNSNCTDKSIEITQYYWRSQVDSDIEQDNKKNRDSSNNVTIDDYDYFKELFKNQRCHICNARFTWKNRPTLDRIDNKLGHSKDNVLPCCLYCNVCKANRDKKQMKLIEQQYKYTLFKQLPMTLTSDEGYQLLRKGITGGISNVIHRYNIAGETRINHFEFDQENKCVYSIDSDYVMTHVVQLDFHSQYPSVMSGEPNMLNPYTNHIIYMPAQLIEKIDDKDRCKALIYDQNRFSEDPLVVDKMLIFVAEIKGHADEKYLNEAINWGYNSKKY
;
A
#
# COMPACT_ATOMS: atom_id res chain seq x y z
N MET A 1 -14.11 4.48 -34.44
CA MET A 1 -14.20 3.70 -33.20
C MET A 1 -13.95 4.69 -32.06
N SER A 2 -15.00 5.34 -31.56
CA SER A 2 -14.88 6.27 -30.43
C SER A 2 -14.60 5.43 -29.20
N ALA A 3 -13.36 5.46 -28.69
CA ALA A 3 -13.06 4.85 -27.41
C ALA A 3 -13.90 5.58 -26.36
N ASN A 4 -14.92 4.89 -25.81
CA ASN A 4 -15.68 5.38 -24.68
C ASN A 4 -14.71 5.50 -23.49
N ILE A 5 -14.09 6.66 -23.32
CA ILE A 5 -13.34 6.98 -22.11
C ILE A 5 -14.34 6.92 -20.98
N SER A 6 -14.12 6.03 -20.02
CA SER A 6 -15.05 5.92 -18.90
C SER A 6 -15.00 7.19 -18.08
N MET A 7 -16.15 7.62 -17.53
CA MET A 7 -16.20 8.75 -16.60
C MET A 7 -15.22 8.55 -15.41
N ALA A 8 -14.88 7.29 -15.08
CA ALA A 8 -13.86 6.93 -14.09
C ALA A 8 -12.47 7.42 -14.46
N GLN A 9 -12.09 7.20 -15.72
CA GLN A 9 -10.80 7.63 -16.25
C GLN A 9 -10.70 9.15 -16.27
N CYS A 10 -11.77 9.85 -16.70
CA CYS A 10 -11.83 11.31 -16.66
C CYS A 10 -11.72 11.86 -15.23
N SER A 11 -12.49 11.30 -14.29
CA SER A 11 -12.43 11.68 -12.87
C SER A 11 -11.04 11.45 -12.28
N ASN A 12 -10.41 10.30 -12.55
CA ASN A 12 -9.06 10.02 -12.09
C ASN A 12 -8.02 10.97 -12.70
N ALA A 13 -8.10 11.27 -14.00
CA ALA A 13 -7.18 12.20 -14.66
C ALA A 13 -7.28 13.62 -14.06
N LEU A 14 -8.49 14.12 -13.80
CA LEU A 14 -8.71 15.39 -13.14
C LEU A 14 -8.14 15.40 -11.71
N LYS A 15 -8.36 14.33 -10.93
CA LYS A 15 -7.76 14.19 -9.59
C LYS A 15 -6.25 14.25 -9.61
N TYR A 16 -5.61 13.46 -10.47
CA TYR A 16 -4.15 13.47 -10.58
C TYR A 16 -3.65 14.87 -10.98
N THR A 17 -4.34 15.54 -11.89
CA THR A 17 -4.01 16.92 -12.28
C THR A 17 -4.10 17.89 -11.10
N LEU A 18 -5.16 17.81 -10.29
CA LEU A 18 -5.34 18.67 -9.10
C LEU A 18 -4.30 18.37 -8.02
N VAL A 19 -4.02 17.10 -7.77
CA VAL A 19 -3.10 16.64 -6.71
C VAL A 19 -1.64 16.96 -7.06
N TYR A 20 -1.27 16.86 -8.33
CA TYR A 20 0.09 17.12 -8.81
C TYR A 20 0.26 18.52 -9.42
N ASN A 21 -0.70 19.44 -9.22
CA ASN A 21 -0.62 20.80 -9.77
C ASN A 21 0.59 21.61 -9.28
N ARG A 22 1.14 21.25 -8.11
CA ARG A 22 2.32 21.86 -7.49
C ARG A 22 3.55 20.96 -7.53
N PHE A 23 3.52 19.89 -8.33
CA PHE A 23 4.68 19.03 -8.51
C PHE A 23 5.72 19.72 -9.39
N ASP A 24 6.93 19.86 -8.87
CA ASP A 24 8.12 20.31 -9.60
C ASP A 24 9.24 19.26 -9.45
N ILE A 25 9.77 18.81 -10.58
CA ILE A 25 10.85 17.82 -10.63
C ILE A 25 12.17 18.31 -10.00
N ASN A 26 12.34 19.62 -9.80
CA ASN A 26 13.55 20.21 -9.22
C ASN A 26 13.40 20.65 -7.76
N GLU A 27 12.19 20.55 -7.19
CA GLU A 27 11.96 20.90 -5.79
C GLU A 27 12.50 19.80 -4.86
N ASP A 28 12.79 20.18 -3.61
CA ASP A 28 13.28 19.26 -2.59
C ASP A 28 12.12 18.72 -1.75
N TYR A 29 11.73 17.47 -2.03
CA TYR A 29 10.71 16.73 -1.30
C TYR A 29 11.30 15.73 -0.29
N ASN A 30 12.57 15.86 0.10
CA ASN A 30 13.21 14.92 1.00
C ASN A 30 12.55 14.93 2.39
N SER A 31 12.16 13.75 2.88
CA SER A 31 11.72 13.57 4.27
C SER A 31 12.89 13.14 5.15
N ASN A 32 12.95 13.68 6.36
CA ASN A 32 13.97 13.29 7.34
C ASN A 32 13.63 11.91 7.90
N CYS A 33 14.48 10.92 7.60
CA CYS A 33 14.38 9.60 8.19
C CYS A 33 14.95 9.63 9.62
N THR A 34 14.14 9.24 10.60
CA THR A 34 14.55 9.11 12.01
C THR A 34 15.09 7.73 12.35
N ASP A 35 15.03 6.77 11.41
CA ASP A 35 15.56 5.43 11.64
C ASP A 35 17.07 5.48 11.87
N LYS A 36 17.54 4.53 12.68
CA LYS A 36 18.97 4.37 12.91
C LYS A 36 19.69 4.03 11.61
N SER A 37 20.92 4.49 11.57
CA SER A 37 21.86 4.23 10.48
C SER A 37 22.13 2.75 10.37
N ILE A 38 22.30 2.24 9.15
CA ILE A 38 22.67 0.84 9.00
C ILE A 38 24.07 0.58 9.57
N GLU A 39 24.20 -0.57 10.22
CA GLU A 39 25.49 -1.18 10.54
C GLU A 39 25.54 -2.52 9.81
N ILE A 40 26.33 -2.58 8.75
CA ILE A 40 26.44 -3.78 7.93
C ILE A 40 27.33 -4.79 8.64
N THR A 41 26.86 -6.03 8.69
CA THR A 41 27.63 -7.17 9.21
C THR A 41 28.41 -7.83 8.08
N GLN A 42 29.50 -8.51 8.43
CA GLN A 42 30.27 -9.30 7.46
C GLN A 42 29.43 -10.40 6.81
N TYR A 43 28.46 -10.96 7.54
CA TYR A 43 27.50 -11.92 7.00
C TYR A 43 26.62 -11.32 5.90
N TYR A 44 26.06 -10.12 6.14
CA TYR A 44 25.29 -9.40 5.12
C TYR A 44 26.14 -9.11 3.88
N TRP A 45 27.37 -8.63 4.08
CA TRP A 45 28.30 -8.35 2.98
C TRP A 45 28.61 -9.58 2.15
N ARG A 46 28.89 -10.73 2.79
CA ARG A 46 29.08 -12.00 2.08
C ARG A 46 27.88 -12.38 1.23
N SER A 47 26.67 -12.28 1.80
CA SER A 47 25.44 -12.55 1.05
C SER A 47 25.26 -11.61 -0.15
N GLN A 48 25.66 -10.35 -0.03
CA GLN A 48 25.60 -9.37 -1.12
C GLN A 48 26.58 -9.75 -2.25
N VAL A 49 27.85 -10.05 -1.90
CA VAL A 49 28.88 -10.47 -2.86
C VAL A 49 28.45 -11.74 -3.60
N ASP A 50 27.94 -12.75 -2.89
CA ASP A 50 27.47 -13.99 -3.49
C ASP A 50 26.34 -13.74 -4.51
N SER A 51 25.40 -12.85 -4.16
CA SER A 51 24.30 -12.46 -5.05
C SER A 51 24.78 -11.70 -6.30
N ASP A 52 25.75 -10.79 -6.13
CA ASP A 52 26.29 -9.98 -7.21
C ASP A 52 27.09 -10.85 -8.20
N ILE A 53 27.84 -11.83 -7.69
CA ILE A 53 28.53 -12.87 -8.50
C ILE A 53 27.51 -13.70 -9.29
N GLU A 54 26.43 -14.16 -8.67
CA GLU A 54 25.39 -14.93 -9.36
C GLU A 54 24.76 -14.12 -10.52
N GLN A 55 24.46 -12.84 -10.27
CA GLN A 55 23.89 -11.95 -11.28
C GLN A 55 24.83 -11.71 -12.48
N ASP A 56 26.13 -11.61 -12.23
CA ASP A 56 27.15 -11.42 -13.25
C ASP A 56 27.39 -12.69 -14.07
N ASN A 57 27.48 -13.84 -13.40
CA ASN A 57 27.58 -15.15 -14.03
C ASN A 57 26.38 -15.44 -14.94
N LYS A 58 25.16 -15.15 -14.47
CA LYS A 58 23.92 -15.35 -15.26
C LYS A 58 23.88 -14.53 -16.55
N LYS A 59 24.68 -13.47 -16.63
CA LYS A 59 24.78 -12.58 -17.79
C LYS A 59 26.13 -12.70 -18.51
N ASN A 60 26.96 -13.67 -18.14
CA ASN A 60 28.30 -13.91 -18.68
C ASN A 60 29.18 -12.65 -18.67
N ARG A 61 29.13 -11.89 -17.57
CA ARG A 61 30.00 -10.72 -17.40
C ARG A 61 31.37 -11.13 -16.88
N ASP A 62 32.39 -10.36 -17.21
CA ASP A 62 33.72 -10.55 -16.63
C ASP A 62 33.70 -10.30 -15.13
N SER A 63 34.19 -11.27 -14.35
CA SER A 63 34.27 -11.24 -12.90
C SER A 63 35.70 -11.11 -12.38
N SER A 64 36.69 -10.92 -13.26
CA SER A 64 38.11 -10.87 -12.91
C SER A 64 38.46 -9.81 -11.85
N ASN A 65 37.72 -8.70 -11.84
CA ASN A 65 37.92 -7.56 -10.93
C ASN A 65 36.64 -7.25 -10.12
N ASN A 66 35.81 -8.25 -9.85
CA ASN A 66 34.61 -8.06 -9.04
C ASN A 66 34.97 -7.80 -7.58
N VAL A 67 34.06 -7.10 -6.88
CA VAL A 67 34.11 -6.94 -5.42
C VAL A 67 34.17 -8.29 -4.72
N THR A 68 34.94 -8.36 -3.65
CA THR A 68 35.13 -9.60 -2.89
C THR A 68 34.72 -9.43 -1.42
N ILE A 69 34.72 -10.54 -0.68
CA ILE A 69 34.45 -10.53 0.76
C ILE A 69 35.48 -9.65 1.51
N ASP A 70 36.71 -9.55 0.99
CA ASP A 70 37.80 -8.77 1.60
C ASP A 70 37.57 -7.25 1.51
N ASP A 71 36.66 -6.80 0.64
CA ASP A 71 36.31 -5.39 0.49
C ASP A 71 35.33 -4.87 1.56
N TYR A 72 35.04 -5.69 2.58
CA TYR A 72 34.06 -5.40 3.62
C TYR A 72 34.24 -4.04 4.28
N ASP A 73 35.45 -3.71 4.75
CA ASP A 73 35.69 -2.47 5.49
C ASP A 73 35.46 -1.23 4.62
N TYR A 74 35.85 -1.30 3.34
CA TYR A 74 35.61 -0.24 2.37
C TYR A 74 34.10 0.01 2.18
N PHE A 75 33.33 -1.04 1.91
CA PHE A 75 31.90 -0.90 1.67
C PHE A 75 31.11 -0.59 2.95
N LYS A 76 31.55 -1.08 4.11
CA LYS A 76 30.96 -0.72 5.41
C LYS A 76 31.04 0.79 5.64
N GLU A 77 32.21 1.40 5.45
CA GLU A 77 32.37 2.85 5.57
C GLU A 77 31.65 3.61 4.45
N LEU A 78 31.64 3.08 3.22
CA LEU A 78 30.88 3.67 2.11
C LEU A 78 29.40 3.80 2.45
N PHE A 79 28.75 2.73 2.91
CA PHE A 79 27.32 2.74 3.22
C PHE A 79 26.98 3.51 4.50
N LYS A 80 27.94 3.69 5.41
CA LYS A 80 27.77 4.50 6.62
C LYS A 80 27.80 6.00 6.32
N ASN A 81 28.71 6.41 5.43
CA ASN A 81 29.03 7.81 5.17
C ASN A 81 28.32 8.36 3.92
N GLN A 82 27.92 7.50 2.98
CA GLN A 82 27.18 7.90 1.78
C GLN A 82 25.69 7.61 1.89
N ARG A 83 24.95 8.09 0.89
CA ARG A 83 23.51 7.92 0.71
C ARG A 83 23.26 7.19 -0.61
N CYS A 84 22.04 6.72 -0.81
CA CYS A 84 21.62 6.20 -2.10
C CYS A 84 21.88 7.24 -3.19
N HIS A 85 22.64 6.89 -4.22
CA HIS A 85 23.00 7.84 -5.28
C HIS A 85 21.79 8.30 -6.13
N ILE A 86 20.70 7.53 -6.10
CA ILE A 86 19.42 7.88 -6.74
C ILE A 86 18.59 8.71 -5.77
N CYS A 87 17.99 8.07 -4.75
CA CYS A 87 17.01 8.76 -3.90
C CYS A 87 17.59 9.69 -2.83
N ASN A 88 18.91 9.74 -2.66
CA ASN A 88 19.60 10.48 -1.59
C ASN A 88 19.17 10.09 -0.15
N ALA A 89 18.43 8.99 0.00
CA ALA A 89 18.05 8.47 1.31
C ALA A 89 19.23 7.81 2.02
N ARG A 90 19.25 7.93 3.34
CA ARG A 90 20.22 7.22 4.20
C ARG A 90 19.92 5.72 4.17
N PHE A 91 20.97 4.90 4.29
CA PHE A 91 20.81 3.45 4.39
C PHE A 91 20.42 3.04 5.81
N THR A 92 19.40 2.18 5.88
CA THR A 92 18.83 1.63 7.12
C THR A 92 18.44 0.17 6.87
N TRP A 93 18.05 -0.58 7.91
CA TRP A 93 17.56 -1.95 7.70
C TRP A 93 16.24 -2.04 6.93
N LYS A 94 15.46 -0.94 6.90
CA LYS A 94 14.27 -0.80 6.05
C LYS A 94 14.64 -0.36 4.64
N ASN A 95 15.64 0.51 4.51
CA ASN A 95 16.16 1.01 3.24
C ASN A 95 17.56 0.42 2.97
N ARG A 96 17.60 -0.89 2.69
CA ARG A 96 18.85 -1.67 2.65
C ARG A 96 19.78 -1.23 1.51
N PRO A 97 21.09 -1.12 1.76
CA PRO A 97 22.08 -0.80 0.75
C PRO A 97 22.35 -2.00 -0.17
N THR A 98 22.59 -1.69 -1.44
CA THR A 98 23.00 -2.59 -2.51
C THR A 98 24.01 -1.87 -3.40
N LEU A 99 24.62 -2.59 -4.33
CA LEU A 99 25.49 -2.02 -5.35
C LEU A 99 24.72 -1.89 -6.67
N ASP A 100 24.62 -0.66 -7.19
CA ASP A 100 24.07 -0.40 -8.51
C ASP A 100 25.19 -0.19 -9.51
N ARG A 101 25.14 -0.91 -10.63
CA ARG A 101 26.14 -0.80 -11.69
C ARG A 101 26.01 0.53 -12.44
N ILE A 102 27.14 1.15 -12.72
CA ILE A 102 27.23 2.33 -13.60
C ILE A 102 27.00 1.88 -15.04
N ASP A 103 27.74 0.88 -15.51
CA ASP A 103 27.51 0.18 -16.77
C ASP A 103 27.01 -1.25 -16.52
N ASN A 104 25.78 -1.52 -16.95
CA ASN A 104 25.13 -2.84 -16.84
C ASN A 104 25.78 -3.93 -17.71
N LYS A 105 26.70 -3.57 -18.62
CA LYS A 105 27.50 -4.52 -19.41
C LYS A 105 28.71 -5.06 -18.65
N LEU A 106 29.20 -4.33 -17.64
CA LEU A 106 30.36 -4.70 -16.84
C LEU A 106 29.94 -5.37 -15.51
N GLY A 107 30.84 -6.14 -14.91
CA GLY A 107 30.62 -6.75 -13.60
C GLY A 107 30.66 -5.73 -12.45
N HIS A 108 30.42 -6.21 -11.23
CA HIS A 108 30.47 -5.39 -10.02
C HIS A 108 31.92 -5.15 -9.55
N SER A 109 32.69 -4.34 -10.28
CA SER A 109 33.98 -3.83 -9.79
C SER A 109 33.79 -2.55 -8.96
N LYS A 110 34.77 -2.22 -8.10
CA LYS A 110 34.72 -1.01 -7.26
C LYS A 110 34.49 0.28 -8.05
N ASP A 111 35.05 0.37 -9.25
CA ASP A 111 34.94 1.54 -10.13
C ASP A 111 33.63 1.57 -10.94
N ASN A 112 32.89 0.46 -10.99
CA ASN A 112 31.65 0.32 -11.75
C ASN A 112 30.40 0.27 -10.85
N VAL A 113 30.52 0.50 -9.54
CA VAL A 113 29.38 0.43 -8.61
C VAL A 113 29.17 1.72 -7.84
N LEU A 114 27.91 2.05 -7.60
CA LEU A 114 27.48 3.14 -6.73
C LEU A 114 26.57 2.60 -5.62
N PRO A 115 26.64 3.16 -4.39
CA PRO A 115 25.77 2.74 -3.32
C PRO A 115 24.33 3.13 -3.62
N CYS A 116 23.43 2.15 -3.66
CA CYS A 116 22.03 2.36 -4.04
C CYS A 116 21.11 1.55 -3.11
N CYS A 117 19.92 2.04 -2.79
CA CYS A 117 19.01 1.22 -2.00
C CYS A 117 18.32 0.18 -2.88
N LEU A 118 17.93 -0.95 -2.29
CA LEU A 118 17.30 -2.06 -3.01
C LEU A 118 16.11 -1.61 -3.89
N TYR A 119 15.24 -0.76 -3.34
CA TYR A 119 14.09 -0.23 -4.09
C TYR A 119 14.52 0.56 -5.33
N CYS A 120 15.48 1.49 -5.17
CA CYS A 120 15.95 2.30 -6.29
C CYS A 120 16.71 1.48 -7.33
N ASN A 121 17.48 0.47 -6.90
CA ASN A 121 18.21 -0.40 -7.81
C ASN A 121 17.26 -1.25 -8.67
N VAL A 122 16.24 -1.87 -8.04
CA VAL A 122 15.18 -2.61 -8.73
C VAL A 122 14.35 -1.68 -9.64
N CYS A 123 14.01 -0.49 -9.16
CA CYS A 123 13.24 0.48 -9.94
C CYS A 123 14.07 1.04 -11.12
N LYS A 124 15.38 1.24 -10.96
CA LYS A 124 16.23 1.69 -12.07
C LYS A 124 16.21 0.68 -13.21
N ALA A 125 16.52 -0.58 -12.92
CA ALA A 125 16.68 -1.61 -13.96
C ALA A 125 17.52 -1.08 -15.15
N ASN A 126 16.89 -0.87 -16.31
CA ASN A 126 17.51 -0.28 -17.52
C ASN A 126 16.91 1.09 -17.92
N ARG A 127 16.18 1.76 -17.02
CA ARG A 127 15.54 3.06 -17.27
C ARG A 127 16.58 4.17 -17.39
N ASP A 128 16.26 5.20 -18.16
CA ASP A 128 17.14 6.34 -18.31
C ASP A 128 17.13 7.26 -17.08
N LYS A 129 18.17 8.09 -16.94
CA LYS A 129 18.35 8.98 -15.78
C LYS A 129 17.20 9.97 -15.60
N LYS A 130 16.56 10.46 -16.68
CA LYS A 130 15.45 11.42 -16.58
C LYS A 130 14.17 10.71 -16.11
N GLN A 131 13.89 9.52 -16.63
CA GLN A 131 12.81 8.67 -16.13
C GLN A 131 12.97 8.38 -14.64
N MET A 132 14.19 8.04 -14.21
CA MET A 132 14.45 7.75 -12.80
C MET A 132 14.29 8.98 -11.91
N LYS A 133 14.79 10.15 -12.33
CA LYS A 133 14.57 11.40 -11.61
C LYS A 133 13.08 11.71 -11.45
N LEU A 134 12.28 11.50 -12.49
CA LEU A 134 10.83 11.74 -12.43
C LEU A 134 10.14 10.79 -11.44
N ILE A 135 10.39 9.48 -11.54
CA ILE A 135 9.77 8.47 -10.66
C ILE A 135 10.14 8.73 -9.20
N GLU A 136 11.41 9.02 -8.94
CA GLU A 136 11.90 9.32 -7.60
C GLU A 136 11.24 10.57 -7.03
N GLN A 137 11.18 11.66 -7.80
CA GLN A 137 10.57 12.91 -7.33
C GLN A 137 9.07 12.77 -7.14
N GLN A 138 8.37 12.04 -8.01
CA GLN A 138 6.96 11.71 -7.81
C GLN A 138 6.76 10.91 -6.51
N TYR A 139 7.60 9.91 -6.26
CA TYR A 139 7.56 9.14 -5.02
C TYR A 139 7.77 10.03 -3.80
N LYS A 140 8.78 10.90 -3.81
CA LYS A 140 9.01 11.85 -2.70
C LYS A 140 7.85 12.82 -2.52
N TYR A 141 7.30 13.35 -3.61
CA TYR A 141 6.12 14.22 -3.58
C TYR A 141 4.91 13.51 -2.98
N THR A 142 4.67 12.24 -3.34
CA THR A 142 3.57 11.46 -2.76
C THR A 142 3.71 11.28 -1.26
N LEU A 143 4.92 11.01 -0.77
CA LEU A 143 5.19 10.92 0.66
C LEU A 143 5.01 12.29 1.35
N PHE A 144 5.54 13.36 0.76
CA PHE A 144 5.45 14.72 1.28
C PHE A 144 4.00 15.20 1.40
N LYS A 145 3.17 14.87 0.42
CA LYS A 145 1.74 15.22 0.40
C LYS A 145 0.83 14.16 1.04
N GLN A 146 1.37 13.06 1.53
CA GLN A 146 0.63 11.91 2.09
C GLN A 146 -0.45 11.39 1.12
N LEU A 147 -0.10 11.23 -0.15
CA LEU A 147 -1.02 10.78 -1.18
C LEU A 147 -1.21 9.26 -1.14
N PRO A 148 -2.37 8.74 -1.62
CA PRO A 148 -2.58 7.31 -1.78
C PRO A 148 -1.49 6.64 -2.65
N MET A 149 -0.91 5.57 -2.13
CA MET A 149 0.13 4.78 -2.76
C MET A 149 -0.32 3.34 -2.97
N THR A 150 0.30 2.65 -3.93
CA THR A 150 0.08 1.21 -4.11
C THR A 150 0.58 0.44 -2.90
N LEU A 151 -0.19 -0.54 -2.45
CA LEU A 151 0.24 -1.47 -1.40
C LEU A 151 1.42 -2.29 -1.92
N THR A 152 2.54 -2.26 -1.19
CA THR A 152 3.75 -3.02 -1.52
C THR A 152 3.88 -4.31 -0.70
N SER A 153 3.00 -4.53 0.28
CA SER A 153 2.99 -5.71 1.14
C SER A 153 1.88 -6.66 0.69
N ASP A 154 2.26 -7.86 0.25
CA ASP A 154 1.30 -8.91 -0.07
C ASP A 154 0.45 -9.28 1.15
N GLU A 155 1.07 -9.44 2.32
CA GLU A 155 0.34 -9.73 3.57
C GLU A 155 -0.65 -8.60 3.93
N GLY A 156 -0.21 -7.34 3.84
CA GLY A 156 -1.07 -6.19 4.08
C GLY A 156 -2.23 -6.13 3.08
N TYR A 157 -1.95 -6.40 1.80
CA TYR A 157 -2.97 -6.54 0.78
C TYR A 157 -3.97 -7.64 1.12
N GLN A 158 -3.51 -8.83 1.50
CA GLN A 158 -4.39 -9.94 1.86
C GLN A 158 -5.25 -9.59 3.08
N LEU A 159 -4.67 -8.99 4.12
CA LEU A 159 -5.42 -8.56 5.30
C LEU A 159 -6.54 -7.58 4.94
N LEU A 160 -6.24 -6.56 4.16
CA LEU A 160 -7.23 -5.59 3.70
C LEU A 160 -8.26 -6.24 2.77
N ARG A 161 -7.83 -7.15 1.91
CA ARG A 161 -8.69 -7.86 0.95
C ARG A 161 -9.72 -8.77 1.63
N LYS A 162 -9.38 -9.40 2.77
CA LYS A 162 -10.30 -10.25 3.55
C LYS A 162 -11.56 -9.50 4.00
N GLY A 163 -11.42 -8.22 4.36
CA GLY A 163 -12.54 -7.39 4.79
C GLY A 163 -13.42 -6.87 3.66
N ILE A 164 -12.96 -6.97 2.40
CA ILE A 164 -13.72 -6.50 1.24
C ILE A 164 -14.70 -7.60 0.80
N THR A 165 -15.95 -7.44 1.22
CA THR A 165 -17.08 -8.27 0.78
C THR A 165 -17.54 -7.80 -0.60
N GLY A 166 -17.12 -8.52 -1.63
CA GLY A 166 -17.35 -8.19 -3.03
C GLY A 166 -16.40 -9.00 -3.91
N GLY A 167 -16.95 -9.59 -4.97
CA GLY A 167 -16.12 -10.28 -5.97
C GLY A 167 -15.23 -9.29 -6.72
N ILE A 168 -14.30 -9.82 -7.53
CA ILE A 168 -13.80 -9.06 -8.68
C ILE A 168 -15.04 -8.50 -9.39
N SER A 169 -15.05 -7.22 -9.76
CA SER A 169 -16.06 -6.66 -10.67
C SER A 169 -15.85 -7.31 -12.05
N ASN A 170 -16.11 -8.61 -12.13
CA ASN A 170 -16.34 -9.31 -13.37
C ASN A 170 -17.73 -8.86 -13.76
N VAL A 171 -17.76 -7.97 -14.75
CA VAL A 171 -18.89 -7.21 -15.32
C VAL A 171 -20.05 -8.12 -15.81
N ILE A 172 -20.08 -9.41 -15.48
CA ILE A 172 -20.84 -10.41 -16.23
C ILE A 172 -22.06 -10.98 -15.47
N HIS A 173 -22.26 -10.82 -14.15
CA HIS A 173 -23.29 -11.67 -13.48
C HIS A 173 -24.24 -11.02 -12.46
N ARG A 174 -24.38 -9.69 -12.36
CA ARG A 174 -25.46 -9.10 -11.55
C ARG A 174 -26.42 -8.32 -12.45
N TYR A 175 -27.52 -8.95 -12.81
CA TYR A 175 -28.60 -8.35 -13.58
C TYR A 175 -29.78 -8.13 -12.64
N ASN A 176 -30.02 -6.86 -12.30
CA ASN A 176 -31.16 -6.45 -11.48
C ASN A 176 -32.15 -5.72 -12.39
N ILE A 177 -33.42 -6.12 -12.33
CA ILE A 177 -34.51 -5.55 -13.11
C ILE A 177 -35.47 -4.86 -12.14
N ALA A 178 -35.78 -3.60 -12.42
CA ALA A 178 -36.76 -2.85 -11.65
C ALA A 178 -38.14 -3.51 -11.76
N GLY A 179 -38.77 -3.78 -10.62
CA GLY A 179 -40.08 -4.43 -10.54
C GLY A 179 -40.04 -5.96 -10.58
N GLU A 180 -38.88 -6.59 -10.81
CA GLU A 180 -38.77 -8.06 -10.85
C GLU A 180 -37.77 -8.59 -9.82
N THR A 181 -36.60 -7.96 -9.68
CA THR A 181 -35.57 -8.45 -8.76
C THR A 181 -35.92 -8.15 -7.31
N ARG A 182 -35.96 -9.20 -6.48
CA ARG A 182 -36.16 -9.09 -5.03
C ARG A 182 -34.86 -8.74 -4.31
N ILE A 183 -34.99 -8.02 -3.20
CA ILE A 183 -33.87 -7.76 -2.29
C ILE A 183 -33.68 -9.02 -1.46
N ASN A 184 -32.46 -9.55 -1.41
CA ASN A 184 -32.14 -10.73 -0.62
C ASN A 184 -31.32 -10.40 0.63
N HIS A 185 -31.40 -11.27 1.63
CA HIS A 185 -30.55 -11.28 2.81
C HIS A 185 -30.17 -12.71 3.18
N PHE A 186 -29.16 -12.86 4.02
CA PHE A 186 -28.75 -14.15 4.55
C PHE A 186 -29.49 -14.46 5.86
N GLU A 187 -29.92 -15.70 6.01
CA GLU A 187 -30.40 -16.24 7.28
C GLU A 187 -29.63 -17.52 7.64
N PHE A 188 -29.15 -17.56 8.88
CA PHE A 188 -28.57 -18.71 9.53
C PHE A 188 -29.67 -19.57 10.15
N ASP A 189 -29.70 -20.83 9.74
CA ASP A 189 -30.54 -21.88 10.27
C ASP A 189 -29.81 -22.61 11.40
N GLN A 190 -30.35 -22.50 12.62
CA GLN A 190 -29.78 -23.08 13.83
C GLN A 190 -29.87 -24.61 13.87
N GLU A 191 -30.85 -25.21 13.18
CA GLU A 191 -31.06 -26.66 13.18
C GLU A 191 -30.07 -27.33 12.23
N ASN A 192 -30.00 -26.84 10.98
CA ASN A 192 -29.13 -27.42 9.96
C ASN A 192 -27.71 -26.84 9.95
N LYS A 193 -27.44 -25.80 10.75
CA LYS A 193 -26.15 -25.08 10.83
C LYS A 193 -25.68 -24.56 9.46
N CYS A 194 -26.62 -24.11 8.65
CA CYS A 194 -26.41 -23.63 7.29
C CYS A 194 -26.87 -22.17 7.13
N VAL A 195 -26.35 -21.51 6.10
CA VAL A 195 -26.74 -20.14 5.72
C VAL A 195 -27.49 -20.19 4.40
N TYR A 196 -28.66 -19.59 4.36
CA TYR A 196 -29.50 -19.47 3.18
C TYR A 196 -29.57 -18.01 2.71
N SER A 197 -29.62 -17.79 1.40
CA SER A 197 -30.01 -16.50 0.85
C SER A 197 -31.52 -16.51 0.64
N ILE A 198 -32.23 -15.61 1.32
CA ILE A 198 -33.69 -15.52 1.31
C ILE A 198 -34.08 -14.22 0.64
N ASP A 199 -35.00 -14.32 -0.31
CA ASP A 199 -35.61 -13.17 -0.93
C ASP A 199 -36.64 -12.55 0.01
N SER A 200 -36.53 -11.24 0.22
CA SER A 200 -37.54 -10.48 0.95
C SER A 200 -38.79 -10.23 0.09
N ASP A 201 -39.83 -9.73 0.73
CA ASP A 201 -41.03 -9.23 0.04
C ASP A 201 -40.77 -7.92 -0.72
N TYR A 202 -39.62 -7.28 -0.49
CA TYR A 202 -39.27 -6.03 -1.14
C TYR A 202 -38.66 -6.29 -2.52
N VAL A 203 -39.20 -5.60 -3.51
CA VAL A 203 -38.73 -5.63 -4.90
C VAL A 203 -37.99 -4.34 -5.20
N MET A 204 -36.87 -4.44 -5.91
CA MET A 204 -36.12 -3.26 -6.37
C MET A 204 -36.99 -2.46 -7.33
N THR A 205 -37.37 -1.24 -6.98
CA THR A 205 -38.29 -0.42 -7.80
C THR A 205 -37.57 0.51 -8.77
N HIS A 206 -36.32 0.87 -8.48
CA HIS A 206 -35.52 1.80 -9.27
C HIS A 206 -34.08 1.31 -9.36
N VAL A 207 -33.51 1.34 -10.56
CA VAL A 207 -32.07 1.12 -10.79
C VAL A 207 -31.47 2.45 -11.20
N VAL A 208 -30.69 3.05 -10.31
CA VAL A 208 -30.20 4.44 -10.48
C VAL A 208 -28.88 4.49 -11.26
N GLN A 209 -28.11 3.39 -11.28
CA GLN A 209 -26.81 3.34 -11.92
C GLN A 209 -26.46 1.91 -12.34
N LEU A 210 -25.83 1.77 -13.51
CA LEU A 210 -25.23 0.49 -13.94
C LEU A 210 -23.87 0.34 -13.28
N ASP A 211 -23.52 -0.88 -12.85
CA ASP A 211 -22.24 -1.15 -12.14
C ASP A 211 -21.01 -0.64 -12.93
N PHE A 212 -21.11 -0.69 -14.26
CA PHE A 212 -20.12 -0.20 -15.23
C PHE A 212 -19.91 1.33 -15.19
N HIS A 213 -20.93 2.08 -14.76
CA HIS A 213 -20.90 3.53 -14.59
C HIS A 213 -20.76 3.95 -13.13
N SER A 214 -21.07 3.09 -12.16
CA SER A 214 -20.61 3.21 -10.79
C SER A 214 -19.14 2.83 -10.73
N GLN A 215 -18.35 3.74 -11.29
CA GLN A 215 -17.25 4.29 -10.51
C GLN A 215 -17.63 4.18 -9.05
N TYR A 216 -16.86 3.39 -8.28
CA TYR A 216 -16.55 3.77 -6.91
C TYR A 216 -16.50 5.30 -6.95
N PRO A 217 -17.51 6.01 -6.37
CA PRO A 217 -17.46 7.45 -6.34
C PRO A 217 -16.05 7.75 -5.90
N SER A 218 -15.37 8.64 -6.60
CA SER A 218 -14.06 9.12 -6.21
C SER A 218 -14.09 9.44 -4.73
N VAL A 219 -13.79 8.46 -3.87
CA VAL A 219 -13.99 8.61 -2.44
C VAL A 219 -12.88 9.55 -2.10
N MET A 220 -13.20 10.80 -1.84
CA MET A 220 -12.20 11.76 -1.43
C MET A 220 -12.04 11.58 0.08
N SER A 221 -10.80 11.46 0.52
CA SER A 221 -10.52 11.48 1.95
C SER A 221 -10.99 12.83 2.49
N GLY A 222 -11.66 12.85 3.63
CA GLY A 222 -12.16 14.10 4.23
C GLY A 222 -13.62 14.42 3.89
N GLU A 223 -14.28 13.65 3.03
CA GLU A 223 -15.69 13.92 2.69
C GLU A 223 -16.63 13.50 3.84
N PRO A 224 -17.57 14.39 4.24
CA PRO A 224 -18.60 14.06 5.19
C PRO A 224 -19.55 12.98 4.67
N ASN A 225 -19.77 11.94 5.47
CA ASN A 225 -20.73 10.88 5.29
C ASN A 225 -21.45 10.59 6.61
N MET A 226 -22.70 11.04 6.70
CA MET A 226 -23.56 10.84 7.87
C MET A 226 -23.75 9.36 8.24
N LEU A 227 -23.63 8.45 7.29
CA LEU A 227 -23.75 7.00 7.50
C LEU A 227 -22.50 6.38 8.15
N ASN A 228 -21.42 7.13 8.33
CA ASN A 228 -20.16 6.66 8.92
C ASN A 228 -19.85 7.36 10.26
N PRO A 229 -20.61 7.08 11.34
CA PRO A 229 -20.40 7.76 12.63
C PRO A 229 -19.04 7.45 13.29
N TYR A 230 -18.39 6.36 12.88
CA TYR A 230 -17.20 5.81 13.57
C TYR A 230 -15.90 6.58 13.32
N THR A 231 -15.91 7.50 12.36
CA THR A 231 -14.76 8.34 11.99
C THR A 231 -15.17 9.79 11.92
N ASN A 232 -16.03 10.22 12.86
CA ASN A 232 -16.63 11.55 12.91
C ASN A 232 -17.32 11.95 11.60
N HIS A 233 -18.05 11.00 11.00
CA HIS A 233 -18.68 11.18 9.69
C HIS A 233 -17.70 11.49 8.57
N ILE A 234 -16.40 11.19 8.67
CA ILE A 234 -15.43 11.46 7.61
C ILE A 234 -14.99 10.15 6.98
N ILE A 235 -15.03 10.06 5.65
CA ILE A 235 -14.40 8.94 4.96
C ILE A 235 -12.91 9.25 4.79
N TYR A 236 -12.06 8.38 5.30
CA TYR A 236 -10.63 8.47 5.08
C TYR A 236 -10.16 7.48 4.02
N MET A 237 -9.25 7.92 3.15
CA MET A 237 -8.51 7.01 2.28
C MET A 237 -7.13 6.73 2.88
N PRO A 238 -6.71 5.45 2.97
CA PRO A 238 -5.37 5.14 3.40
C PRO A 238 -4.35 5.68 2.40
N ALA A 239 -3.37 6.44 2.88
CA ALA A 239 -2.27 6.94 2.07
C ALA A 239 -1.22 5.85 1.84
N GLN A 240 -0.71 5.27 2.93
CA GLN A 240 0.37 4.30 2.92
C GLN A 240 0.18 3.29 4.06
N LEU A 241 0.57 2.04 3.83
CA LEU A 241 0.76 1.08 4.91
C LEU A 241 2.09 1.38 5.64
N ILE A 242 2.01 1.80 6.90
CA ILE A 242 3.17 2.16 7.71
C ILE A 242 3.88 0.93 8.24
N GLU A 243 3.14 0.04 8.91
CA GLU A 243 3.70 -1.17 9.51
C GLU A 243 2.60 -2.19 9.81
N LYS A 244 3.02 -3.42 10.06
CA LYS A 244 2.22 -4.48 10.65
C LYS A 244 2.67 -4.70 12.09
N ILE A 245 1.72 -4.84 13.00
CA ILE A 245 1.99 -5.01 14.44
C ILE A 245 1.37 -6.34 14.88
N ASP A 246 2.24 -7.28 15.26
CA ASP A 246 1.83 -8.57 15.82
C ASP A 246 1.90 -8.58 17.36
N ASP A 247 2.57 -7.58 17.95
CA ASP A 247 2.65 -7.41 19.41
C ASP A 247 1.30 -7.00 20.00
N LYS A 248 0.74 -7.86 20.85
CA LYS A 248 -0.62 -7.69 21.36
C LYS A 248 -0.77 -6.47 22.26
N ASP A 249 0.24 -6.16 23.06
CA ASP A 249 0.16 -5.05 24.01
C ASP A 249 0.24 -3.71 23.28
N ARG A 250 1.09 -3.62 22.27
CA ARG A 250 1.14 -2.47 21.36
C ARG A 250 -0.14 -2.30 20.56
N CYS A 251 -0.72 -3.40 20.06
CA CYS A 251 -2.03 -3.36 19.40
C CYS A 251 -3.12 -2.83 20.33
N LYS A 252 -3.19 -3.32 21.57
CA LYS A 252 -4.15 -2.82 22.58
C LYS A 252 -3.93 -1.33 22.86
N ALA A 253 -2.69 -0.90 23.05
CA ALA A 253 -2.38 0.51 23.30
C ALA A 253 -2.91 1.42 22.18
N LEU A 254 -2.74 1.03 20.91
CA LEU A 254 -3.27 1.78 19.76
C LEU A 254 -4.80 1.71 19.65
N ILE A 255 -5.39 0.54 19.88
CA ILE A 255 -6.84 0.35 19.80
C ILE A 255 -7.56 1.19 20.86
N TYR A 256 -7.03 1.22 22.08
CA TYR A 256 -7.64 1.89 23.22
C TYR A 256 -7.12 3.33 23.45
N ASP A 257 -6.30 3.87 22.55
CA ASP A 257 -5.83 5.24 22.63
C ASP A 257 -7.01 6.22 22.56
N GLN A 258 -7.21 6.97 23.65
CA GLN A 258 -8.32 7.93 23.78
C GLN A 258 -8.16 9.13 22.85
N ASN A 259 -6.94 9.43 22.39
CA ASN A 259 -6.68 10.53 21.45
C ASN A 259 -7.43 10.36 20.12
N ARG A 260 -7.82 9.13 19.78
CA ARG A 260 -8.61 8.82 18.58
C ARG A 260 -10.05 9.36 18.62
N PHE A 261 -10.54 9.68 19.82
CA PHE A 261 -11.86 10.28 20.04
C PHE A 261 -11.77 11.76 20.42
N SER A 262 -10.56 12.36 20.32
CA SER A 262 -10.37 13.78 20.58
C SER A 262 -11.13 14.62 19.55
N GLU A 263 -11.75 15.71 20.01
CA GLU A 263 -12.30 16.76 19.14
C GLU A 263 -11.23 17.77 18.69
N ASP A 264 -10.01 17.74 19.29
CA ASP A 264 -8.90 18.61 18.90
C ASP A 264 -8.20 18.10 17.62
N PRO A 265 -8.27 18.86 16.51
CA PRO A 265 -7.60 18.51 15.25
C PRO A 265 -6.09 18.27 15.41
N LEU A 266 -5.42 19.03 16.28
CA LEU A 266 -3.96 18.92 16.47
C LEU A 266 -3.52 17.58 17.11
N VAL A 267 -4.49 16.88 17.71
CA VAL A 267 -4.32 15.56 18.31
C VAL A 267 -4.79 14.48 17.34
N VAL A 268 -6.04 14.56 16.87
CA VAL A 268 -6.64 13.50 16.05
C VAL A 268 -5.99 13.39 14.67
N ASP A 269 -5.52 14.49 14.06
CA ASP A 269 -4.84 14.47 12.75
C ASP A 269 -3.47 13.78 12.79
N LYS A 270 -2.91 13.56 14.00
CA LYS A 270 -1.67 12.79 14.19
C LYS A 270 -1.93 11.29 14.38
N MET A 271 -3.19 10.88 14.51
CA MET A 271 -3.56 9.49 14.69
C MET A 271 -3.53 8.74 13.36
N LEU A 272 -2.97 7.53 13.40
CA LEU A 272 -2.95 6.64 12.24
C LEU A 272 -4.23 5.83 12.18
N ILE A 273 -4.74 5.64 10.98
CA ILE A 273 -5.79 4.67 10.70
C ILE A 273 -5.16 3.28 10.74
N PHE A 274 -5.85 2.32 11.35
CA PHE A 274 -5.40 0.94 11.41
C PHE A 274 -6.53 -0.02 11.06
N VAL A 275 -6.14 -1.23 10.65
CA VAL A 275 -7.03 -2.39 10.51
C VAL A 275 -6.54 -3.45 11.47
N ALA A 276 -7.45 -3.95 12.30
CA ALA A 276 -7.14 -4.97 13.30
C ALA A 276 -7.92 -6.27 12.99
N GLU A 277 -7.21 -7.39 12.92
CA GLU A 277 -7.84 -8.71 12.87
C GLU A 277 -8.19 -9.12 14.32
N ILE A 278 -9.48 -9.14 14.63
CA ILE A 278 -9.97 -9.56 15.94
C ILE A 278 -10.66 -10.92 15.84
N LYS A 279 -10.35 -11.83 16.77
CA LYS A 279 -11.13 -13.05 16.94
C LYS A 279 -12.33 -12.72 17.84
N GLY A 280 -13.46 -12.44 17.20
CA GLY A 280 -14.74 -12.28 17.88
C GLY A 280 -15.44 -13.63 18.07
N HIS A 281 -16.19 -13.73 19.15
CA HIS A 281 -17.22 -14.77 19.33
C HIS A 281 -18.58 -14.08 19.21
N ALA A 282 -19.44 -14.59 18.33
CA ALA A 282 -20.84 -14.22 18.25
C ALA A 282 -21.65 -15.45 18.70
N ASP A 283 -22.46 -15.29 19.74
CA ASP A 283 -23.35 -16.37 20.15
C ASP A 283 -24.32 -16.69 19.01
N GLU A 284 -24.64 -17.98 18.86
CA GLU A 284 -25.45 -18.49 17.76
C GLU A 284 -26.80 -17.77 17.64
N LYS A 285 -27.40 -17.39 18.77
CA LYS A 285 -28.65 -16.62 18.84
C LYS A 285 -28.58 -15.23 18.17
N TYR A 286 -27.39 -14.67 17.99
CA TYR A 286 -27.18 -13.37 17.35
C TYR A 286 -26.60 -13.48 15.93
N LEU A 287 -26.40 -14.70 15.39
CA LEU A 287 -25.81 -14.84 14.05
C LEU A 287 -26.64 -14.17 12.98
N ASN A 288 -27.98 -14.25 13.05
CA ASN A 288 -28.87 -13.57 12.10
C ASN A 288 -28.78 -12.03 12.17
N GLU A 289 -28.45 -11.49 13.35
CA GLU A 289 -28.20 -10.06 13.50
C GLU A 289 -26.85 -9.63 12.91
N ALA A 290 -25.87 -10.54 12.82
CA ALA A 290 -24.51 -10.24 12.40
C ALA A 290 -24.22 -10.63 10.94
N ILE A 291 -24.87 -11.66 10.40
CA ILE A 291 -24.49 -12.33 9.14
C ILE A 291 -24.64 -11.42 7.91
N ASN A 292 -25.57 -10.47 7.96
CA ASN A 292 -25.79 -9.48 6.90
C ASN A 292 -24.92 -8.24 7.03
N TRP A 293 -24.14 -8.13 8.11
CA TRP A 293 -23.21 -7.02 8.33
C TRP A 293 -21.81 -7.52 8.03
N GLY A 294 -21.25 -7.12 6.88
CA GLY A 294 -19.81 -7.26 6.66
C GLY A 294 -19.08 -6.65 7.85
N TYR A 295 -18.30 -7.45 8.58
CA TYR A 295 -17.68 -7.13 9.87
C TYR A 295 -16.84 -5.84 9.83
N ASN A 296 -17.49 -4.68 9.91
CA ASN A 296 -16.92 -3.41 10.31
C ASN A 296 -17.49 -3.12 11.70
N SER A 297 -16.71 -3.56 12.69
CA SER A 297 -16.87 -3.43 14.14
C SER A 297 -18.00 -2.51 14.65
N LYS A 298 -19.10 -3.11 15.08
CA LYS A 298 -19.85 -2.62 16.25
C LYS A 298 -19.43 -3.44 17.47
N LYS A 299 -18.92 -2.78 18.51
CA LYS A 299 -19.12 -3.22 19.89
C LYS A 299 -19.17 -1.98 20.79
N TYR A 300 -20.18 -2.02 21.65
CA TYR A 300 -20.68 -1.11 22.68
C TYR A 300 -19.68 -0.12 23.29
#